data_AF-A0AAW8NDN9-F1
#
_entry.id   AF-A0AAW8NDN9-F1
#
_cell.length_a   1.000
_cell.length_b   1.000
_cell.length_c   1.000
_cell.angle_alpha   90.00
_cell.angle_beta   90.00
_cell.angle_gamma   90.00
#
_symmetry.space_group_name_H-M   'P 1'
#
loop_
_entity.id
_entity.type
_entity.pdbx_description
1 polymer ?
#
loop_
_entity_poly.entity_id
_entity_poly.type
_entity_poly.pdbx_seq_one_letter_code
_entity_poly.pdbx_strand_id
1 'polypeptide(L)'
;MHPLGADGPEQPDRAAEERRGTAPRFRDTDLPLDKLWIYYYGIGGDIDEVSLDAYLHEALDIPAAQVNLIATAMTEMTEEDTR
;
A
#
# COMPACT_ATOMS: atom_id res chain seq x y z
N MET A 1 -17.00 35.20 -5.84
CA MET A 1 -17.57 33.84 -5.62
C MET A 1 -16.66 32.87 -6.35
N HIS A 2 -15.70 32.25 -5.65
CA HIS A 2 -14.79 31.25 -6.22
C HIS A 2 -15.45 29.87 -6.11
N PRO A 3 -15.42 29.00 -7.12
CA PRO A 3 -15.81 27.61 -6.94
C PRO A 3 -14.66 26.87 -6.25
N LEU A 4 -14.95 26.32 -5.08
CA LEU A 4 -14.08 25.36 -4.39
C LEU A 4 -13.96 24.11 -5.25
N GLY A 5 -12.72 23.68 -5.47
CA GLY A 5 -12.38 22.51 -6.26
C GLY A 5 -12.85 21.21 -5.62
N ALA A 6 -13.41 20.35 -6.45
CA ALA A 6 -13.15 18.92 -6.53
C ALA A 6 -12.79 18.16 -5.22
N ASP A 7 -13.68 18.13 -4.23
CA ASP A 7 -13.85 16.94 -3.40
C ASP A 7 -14.75 15.96 -4.16
N GLY A 8 -14.17 15.26 -5.14
CA GLY A 8 -14.81 14.06 -5.68
C GLY A 8 -14.84 13.00 -4.58
N PRO A 9 -15.93 12.22 -4.41
CA PRO A 9 -15.96 11.17 -3.40
C PRO A 9 -14.79 10.23 -3.68
N GLU A 10 -13.88 10.10 -2.70
CA GLU A 10 -12.78 9.14 -2.74
C GLU A 10 -13.36 7.78 -3.13
N GLN A 11 -13.06 7.32 -4.35
CA GLN A 11 -13.69 6.17 -4.98
C GLN A 11 -13.43 4.91 -4.12
N PRO A 12 -14.39 4.45 -3.31
CA PRO A 12 -14.17 3.34 -2.39
C PRO A 12 -13.98 2.01 -3.15
N ASP A 13 -14.39 1.98 -4.43
CA ASP A 13 -14.23 0.84 -5.33
C ASP A 13 -12.78 0.62 -5.76
N ARG A 14 -12.01 1.68 -6.08
CA ARG A 14 -10.58 1.53 -6.41
C ARG A 14 -9.80 1.02 -5.22
N ALA A 15 -10.06 1.56 -4.05
CA ALA A 15 -9.45 1.12 -2.80
C ALA A 15 -9.60 -0.39 -2.56
N ALA A 16 -10.79 -0.93 -2.84
CA ALA A 16 -11.09 -2.34 -2.68
C ALA A 16 -10.44 -3.22 -3.76
N GLU A 17 -10.32 -2.72 -5.00
CA GLU A 17 -9.61 -3.39 -6.09
C GLU A 17 -8.10 -3.46 -5.80
N GLU A 18 -7.50 -2.34 -5.37
CA GLU A 18 -6.08 -2.25 -4.99
C GLU A 18 -5.78 -3.17 -3.80
N ARG A 19 -6.70 -3.29 -2.83
CA ARG A 19 -6.57 -4.22 -1.69
C ARG A 19 -6.38 -5.67 -2.11
N ARG A 20 -7.06 -6.11 -3.17
CA ARG A 20 -7.02 -7.50 -3.63
C ARG A 20 -5.74 -7.86 -4.38
N GLY A 21 -5.00 -6.87 -4.88
CA GLY A 21 -3.77 -7.09 -5.64
C GLY A 21 -2.50 -7.17 -4.79
N THR A 22 -2.43 -6.43 -3.69
CA THR A 22 -1.17 -6.22 -2.95
C THR A 22 -0.69 -7.46 -2.19
N ALA A 23 -1.57 -8.10 -1.41
CA ALA A 23 -1.22 -9.30 -0.63
C ALA A 23 -0.72 -10.49 -1.50
N PRO A 24 -1.39 -10.89 -2.60
CA PRO A 24 -0.88 -11.96 -3.46
C PRO A 24 0.41 -11.57 -4.19
N ARG A 25 0.59 -10.29 -4.56
CA ARG A 25 1.83 -9.80 -5.18
C ARG A 25 3.02 -9.82 -4.22
N PHE A 26 2.77 -9.55 -2.94
CA PHE A 26 3.80 -9.65 -1.90
C PHE A 26 4.27 -11.09 -1.72
N ARG A 27 3.36 -12.07 -1.77
CA ARG A 27 3.72 -13.50 -1.72
C ARG A 27 4.54 -13.98 -2.92
N ASP A 28 4.42 -13.30 -4.06
CA ASP A 28 5.18 -13.61 -5.28
C ASP A 28 6.58 -12.96 -5.28
N THR A 29 6.80 -11.97 -4.40
CA THR A 29 8.10 -11.31 -4.21
C THR A 29 8.82 -11.87 -2.98
N ASP A 30 10.11 -12.18 -3.09
CA ASP A 30 10.96 -12.55 -1.94
C ASP A 30 11.41 -11.29 -1.17
N LEU A 31 10.47 -10.35 -0.96
CA LEU A 31 10.76 -9.09 -0.29
C LEU A 31 10.66 -9.27 1.23
N PRO A 32 11.73 -9.00 2.00
CA PRO A 32 11.66 -9.05 3.45
C PRO A 32 10.71 -7.97 3.98
N LEU A 33 9.82 -8.37 4.89
CA LEU A 33 8.78 -7.51 5.47
C LEU A 33 9.36 -6.25 6.10
N ASP A 34 10.47 -6.37 6.83
CA ASP A 34 11.14 -5.23 7.48
C ASP A 34 11.58 -4.17 6.48
N LYS A 35 12.07 -4.57 5.30
CA LYS A 35 12.47 -3.64 4.23
C LYS A 35 11.27 -2.95 3.61
N LEU A 36 10.21 -3.72 3.34
CA LEU A 36 8.97 -3.16 2.82
C LEU A 36 8.41 -2.13 3.81
N TRP A 37 8.35 -2.47 5.09
CA TRP A 37 7.86 -1.58 6.14
C TRP A 37 8.70 -0.30 6.25
N ILE A 38 10.03 -0.41 6.28
CA ILE A 38 10.93 0.76 6.34
C ILE A 38 10.72 1.68 5.14
N TYR A 39 10.63 1.13 3.93
CA TYR A 39 10.42 1.93 2.72
C TYR A 39 9.04 2.60 2.72
N TYR A 40 7.99 1.82 3.00
CA TYR A 40 6.62 2.29 3.16
C TYR A 40 6.52 3.44 4.19
N TYR A 41 7.16 3.29 5.34
CA TYR A 41 7.18 4.32 6.38
C TYR A 41 7.91 5.58 5.88
N GLY A 42 9.01 5.41 5.12
CA GLY A 42 9.76 6.50 4.51
C GLY A 42 8.97 7.34 3.48
N ILE A 43 8.01 6.73 2.79
CA ILE A 43 7.15 7.42 1.79
C ILE A 43 5.84 7.98 2.36
N GLY A 44 5.64 7.90 3.69
CA GLY A 44 4.47 8.46 4.38
C GLY A 44 3.50 7.42 4.95
N GLY A 45 3.91 6.17 5.06
CA GLY A 45 3.18 5.13 5.77
C GLY A 45 3.06 5.40 7.26
N ASP A 46 1.88 5.16 7.83
CA ASP A 46 1.57 5.48 9.24
C ASP A 46 1.26 4.24 10.09
N ILE A 47 1.14 3.07 9.46
CA ILE A 47 0.88 1.82 10.18
C ILE A 47 2.17 1.17 10.67
N ASP A 48 2.10 0.53 11.83
CA ASP A 48 3.19 -0.26 12.39
C ASP A 48 3.42 -1.56 11.60
N GLU A 49 4.60 -2.15 11.80
CA GLU A 49 5.04 -3.38 11.12
C GLU A 49 4.08 -4.55 11.34
N VAL A 50 3.49 -4.66 12.54
CA VAL A 50 2.56 -5.75 12.89
C VAL A 50 1.23 -5.59 12.15
N SER A 51 0.72 -4.36 12.04
CA SER A 51 -0.47 -4.05 11.24
C SER A 51 -0.24 -4.32 9.75
N LEU A 52 0.97 -4.03 9.23
CA LEU A 52 1.36 -4.36 7.87
C LEU A 52 1.41 -5.88 7.65
N ASP A 53 2.05 -6.62 8.55
CA ASP A 53 2.09 -8.08 8.54
C ASP A 53 0.68 -8.68 8.50
N ALA A 54 -0.21 -8.21 9.39
CA ALA A 54 -1.58 -8.67 9.46
C ALA A 54 -2.36 -8.37 8.17
N TYR A 55 -2.12 -7.22 7.53
CA TYR A 55 -2.72 -6.90 6.24
C TYR A 55 -2.24 -7.84 5.12
N LEU A 56 -0.93 -8.12 5.05
CA LEU A 56 -0.35 -9.02 4.05
C LEU A 56 -0.81 -10.48 4.26
N HIS A 57 -1.11 -10.85 5.49
CA HIS A 57 -1.73 -12.12 5.84
C HIS A 57 -3.26 -12.13 5.71
N GLU A 58 -3.86 -11.08 5.16
CA GLU A 58 -5.32 -10.93 4.99
C GLU A 58 -6.09 -11.05 6.32
N ALA A 59 -5.40 -10.82 7.45
CA ALA A 59 -5.93 -10.87 8.81
C ALA A 59 -6.43 -9.50 9.30
N LEU A 60 -6.09 -8.42 8.60
CA LEU A 60 -6.49 -7.04 8.91
C LEU A 60 -6.82 -6.25 7.65
N ASP A 61 -7.90 -5.48 7.68
CA ASP A 61 -8.20 -4.46 6.67
C ASP A 61 -7.59 -3.11 7.08
N ILE A 62 -6.86 -2.48 6.17
CA ILE A 62 -6.23 -1.16 6.37
C ILE A 62 -6.82 -0.11 5.41
N PRO A 63 -6.72 1.20 5.70
CA PRO A 63 -7.23 2.25 4.82
C PRO A 63 -6.67 2.18 3.40
N ALA A 64 -7.48 2.54 2.42
CA ALA A 64 -7.12 2.57 0.99
C ALA A 64 -5.82 3.30 0.69
N ALA A 65 -5.61 4.44 1.36
CA ALA A 65 -4.41 5.24 1.20
C ALA A 65 -3.15 4.46 1.59
N GLN A 66 -3.22 3.67 2.67
CA GLN A 66 -2.10 2.85 3.12
C GLN A 66 -1.82 1.70 2.14
N VAL A 67 -2.87 1.08 1.60
CA VAL A 67 -2.75 0.03 0.58
C VAL A 67 -2.03 0.55 -0.66
N ASN A 68 -2.41 1.74 -1.13
CA ASN A 68 -1.78 2.37 -2.28
C ASN A 68 -0.30 2.66 -2.01
N LEU A 69 0.05 3.14 -0.82
CA LEU A 69 1.45 3.35 -0.43
C LEU A 69 2.25 2.04 -0.39
N ILE A 70 1.68 0.95 0.15
CA ILE A 70 2.33 -0.38 0.15
C ILE A 70 2.55 -0.87 -1.29
N ALA A 71 1.54 -0.71 -2.16
CA ALA A 71 1.65 -1.09 -3.57
C ALA A 71 2.74 -0.27 -4.31
N THR A 72 2.83 1.03 -4.03
CA THR A 72 3.92 1.89 -4.53
C THR A 72 5.28 1.40 -4.01
N ALA A 73 5.42 1.19 -2.70
CA ALA A 73 6.66 0.71 -2.10
C ALA A 73 7.14 -0.60 -2.73
N MET A 74 6.25 -1.60 -2.85
CA MET A 74 6.57 -2.87 -3.48
C MET A 74 6.99 -2.72 -4.95
N THR A 75 6.28 -1.86 -5.70
CA THR A 75 6.57 -1.63 -7.12
C THR A 75 7.96 -1.03 -7.30
N GLU A 76 8.27 0.04 -6.57
CA GLU A 76 9.58 0.71 -6.62
C GLU A 76 10.71 -0.24 -6.19
N MET A 77 10.51 -1.03 -5.13
CA MET A 77 11.50 -2.00 -4.64
C MET A 77 11.75 -3.15 -5.62
N THR A 78 10.73 -3.58 -6.37
CA THR A 78 10.87 -4.65 -7.38
C THR A 78 11.45 -4.11 -8.70
N GLU A 79 11.12 -2.87 -9.07
CA GLU A 79 11.69 -2.20 -10.24
C GLU A 79 13.17 -1.83 -10.03
N GLU A 80 13.59 -1.53 -8.80
CA GLU A 80 15.00 -1.27 -8.47
C GLU A 80 15.88 -2.52 -8.63
N ASP A 81 15.36 -3.71 -8.31
CA ASP A 81 16.09 -4.99 -8.45
C ASP A 81 16.29 -5.40 -9.93
N THR A 82 15.47 -4.89 -10.85
CA THR A 82 15.49 -5.27 -12.28
C THR A 82 16.44 -4.39 -13.14
N ARG A 83 17.24 -3.49 -12.55
CA ARG A 83 18.13 -2.56 -13.28
C ARG A 83 19.61 -2.91 -13.29
#